data_AF-A0A2V9PIX1-F1
#
_entry.id   AF-A0A2V9PIX1-F1
#
_cell.length_a   1.000
_cell.length_b   1.000
_cell.length_c   1.000
_cell.angle_alpha   90.00
_cell.angle_beta   90.00
_cell.angle_gamma   90.00
#
_symmetry.space_group_name_H-M   'P 1'
#
loop_
_entity.id
_entity.type
_entity.pdbx_description
1 polymer ?
#
loop_
_entity_poly.entity_id
_entity_poly.type
_entity_poly.pdbx_seq_one_letter_code
_entity_poly.pdbx_strand_id
1 'polypeptide(L)' 'MPNELYSALRQRARQHRKSIAAEVLSLLEENVVTPAELKERQLFLRRIRRLASSSSRSNLTYPTTEEMQRQDRDR' A
#
# COMPACT_ATOMS: atom_id res chain seq x y z
N MET A 1 25.31 -0.65 -21.37
CA MET A 1 24.81 -1.39 -20.19
C MET A 1 26.01 -1.91 -19.41
N PRO A 2 26.02 -1.81 -18.07
CA PRO A 2 27.06 -2.46 -17.27
C PRO A 2 27.12 -3.96 -17.60
N ASN A 3 28.32 -4.48 -17.87
CA ASN A 3 28.49 -5.87 -18.32
C ASN A 3 27.97 -6.87 -17.28
N GLU A 4 28.18 -6.56 -16.00
CA GLU A 4 27.72 -7.36 -14.86
C GLU A 4 26.20 -7.50 -14.83
N LEU A 5 25.48 -6.40 -15.08
CA LEU A 5 24.02 -6.37 -15.13
C LEU A 5 23.49 -7.24 -16.28
N TYR A 6 24.11 -7.14 -17.45
CA TYR A 6 23.72 -7.95 -18.60
C TYR A 6 23.97 -9.44 -18.35
N SER A 7 25.11 -9.81 -17.76
CA SER A 7 25.41 -11.20 -17.42
C SER A 7 24.44 -11.79 -16.39
N ALA A 8 24.12 -11.02 -15.34
CA ALA A 8 23.17 -11.43 -14.31
C ALA A 8 21.77 -11.64 -14.91
N LEU A 9 21.33 -10.71 -15.76
CA LEU A 9 20.01 -10.79 -16.38
C LEU A 9 19.93 -11.94 -17.40
N ARG A 10 21.01 -12.20 -18.14
CA ARG A 10 21.10 -13.38 -19.02
C ARG A 10 21.07 -14.70 -18.24
N GLN A 11 21.76 -14.77 -17.10
CA GLN A 11 21.74 -15.96 -16.23
C GLN A 11 20.34 -16.22 -15.70
N ARG A 12 19.66 -15.18 -15.20
CA ARG A 12 18.29 -15.26 -14.68
C ARG A 12 17.30 -15.67 -15.78
N ALA A 13 17.36 -15.05 -16.96
CA ALA A 13 16.51 -15.44 -18.10
C ALA A 13 16.65 -16.93 -18.47
N ARG A 14 17.88 -17.48 -18.42
CA ARG A 14 18.12 -18.92 -18.64
C ARG A 14 17.48 -19.79 -17.55
N GLN A 15 17.55 -19.38 -16.28
CA GLN A 15 16.91 -20.09 -15.17
C GLN A 15 15.38 -20.14 -15.34
N HIS A 16 14.77 -19.03 -15.77
CA HIS A 16 13.33 -18.93 -16.03
C HIS A 16 12.90 -19.43 -17.41
N ARG A 17 13.84 -19.93 -18.24
CA ARG A 17 13.60 -20.39 -19.62
C ARG A 17 12.90 -19.34 -20.51
N LYS A 18 13.20 -18.07 -20.29
CA LYS A 18 12.67 -16.93 -21.04
C LYS A 18 13.74 -16.30 -21.92
N SER A 19 13.33 -15.56 -22.94
CA SER A 19 14.24 -14.64 -23.62
C SER A 19 14.65 -13.51 -22.66
N ILE A 20 15.80 -12.90 -22.90
CA ILE A 20 16.27 -11.74 -22.11
C ILE A 20 15.22 -10.63 -22.07
N ALA A 21 14.59 -10.32 -23.21
CA ALA A 21 13.55 -9.29 -23.30
C ALA A 21 12.30 -9.67 -22.48
N ALA A 22 11.84 -10.92 -22.56
CA ALA A 22 10.70 -11.39 -21.78
C ALA A 22 10.99 -11.36 -20.27
N GLU A 23 12.22 -11.65 -19.87
CA GLU A 23 12.65 -11.57 -18.48
C GLU A 23 12.67 -10.12 -17.95
N VAL A 24 13.16 -9.17 -18.77
CA VAL A 24 13.09 -7.74 -18.43
C VAL A 24 11.64 -7.30 -18.25
N LEU A 25 10.73 -7.70 -19.15
CA LEU A 25 9.33 -7.35 -19.03
C LEU A 25 8.70 -7.90 -17.75
N SER A 26 8.94 -9.19 -17.44
CA SER A 26 8.45 -9.77 -16.18
C SER A 26 9.00 -9.05 -14.94
N LEU A 27 10.27 -8.64 -14.96
CA LEU A 27 10.85 -7.84 -13.86
C LEU A 27 10.17 -6.48 -13.71
N LEU A 28 9.87 -5.83 -14.83
CA LEU A 28 9.19 -4.54 -14.81
C LEU A 28 7.75 -4.70 -14.31
N GLU A 29 7.04 -5.74 -14.73
CA GLU A 29 5.69 -6.05 -14.23
C GLU A 29 5.68 -6.33 -12.72
N GLU A 30 6.69 -7.02 -12.19
CA GLU A 30 6.80 -7.34 -10.76
C GLU A 30 7.14 -6.12 -9.90
N ASN A 31 7.96 -5.19 -10.40
CA ASN A 31 8.59 -4.16 -9.57
C ASN A 31 8.16 -2.73 -9.89
N VAL A 32 7.65 -2.49 -11.10
CA VAL A 32 7.24 -1.16 -11.56
C VAL A 32 5.73 -1.05 -11.50
N VAL A 33 5.28 -0.22 -10.57
CA VAL A 33 3.85 0.08 -10.38
C VAL A 33 3.28 0.71 -11.64
N THR A 34 2.16 0.17 -12.12
CA THR A 34 1.50 0.72 -13.30
C THR A 34 0.87 2.09 -12.97
N PRO A 35 0.66 2.99 -13.97
CA PRO A 35 -0.03 4.26 -13.73
C PRO A 35 -1.43 4.09 -13.11
N ALA A 36 -2.13 3.01 -13.46
CA ALA A 36 -3.43 2.66 -12.89
C ALA A 36 -3.33 2.31 -11.40
N GLU A 37 -2.39 1.43 -11.03
CA GLU A 37 -2.15 1.08 -9.62
C GLU A 37 -1.72 2.27 -8.78
N LEU A 38 -0.91 3.17 -9.37
CA LEU A 38 -0.50 4.40 -8.71
C LEU A 38 -1.72 5.29 -8.41
N LYS A 39 -2.62 5.45 -9.38
CA LYS A 39 -3.88 6.19 -9.21
C LYS A 39 -4.75 5.57 -8.12
N GLU A 40 -4.90 4.25 -8.10
CA GLU A 40 -5.66 3.54 -7.06
C GLU A 40 -5.04 3.73 -5.66
N ARG A 41 -3.71 3.65 -5.54
CA ARG A 41 -3.01 3.95 -4.28
C ARG A 41 -3.25 5.39 -3.81
N GLN A 42 -3.22 6.36 -4.72
CA GLN A 42 -3.53 7.75 -4.38
C GLN A 42 -4.98 7.91 -3.89
N LEU A 43 -5.95 7.27 -4.56
CA LEU A 43 -7.35 7.30 -4.15
C LEU A 43 -7.53 6.67 -2.76
N PHE A 44 -6.90 5.54 -2.51
CA PHE A 44 -6.91 4.85 -1.23
C PHE A 44 -6.36 5.76 -0.10
N LEU A 45 -5.19 6.37 -0.30
CA LEU A 45 -4.59 7.29 0.68
C LEU A 45 -5.47 8.52 0.92
N ARG A 46 -6.11 9.07 -0.13
CA ARG A 46 -7.06 10.18 0.03
C ARG A 46 -8.26 9.78 0.89
N ARG A 47 -8.79 8.56 0.72
CA ARG A 47 -9.89 8.04 1.55
C ARG A 47 -9.47 7.90 3.02
N ILE A 48 -8.30 7.31 3.28
CA ILE A 48 -7.77 7.20 4.64
C ILE A 48 -7.62 8.57 5.30
N ARG A 49 -7.01 9.54 4.59
CA ARG A 49 -6.85 10.91 5.12
C ARG A 49 -8.20 11.56 5.42
N ARG A 50 -9.20 11.36 4.55
CA ARG A 50 -10.56 11.87 4.78
C ARG A 50 -11.15 11.27 6.06
N LEU A 51 -11.08 9.95 6.24
CA LEU A 51 -11.57 9.27 7.43
C LEU A 51 -10.84 9.73 8.71
N ALA A 52 -9.51 9.82 8.66
CA ALA A 52 -8.71 10.32 9.77
C ALA A 52 -9.10 11.76 10.15
N SER A 53 -9.34 12.63 9.16
CA SER A 53 -9.74 14.03 9.39
C SER A 53 -11.18 14.19 9.89
N SER A 54 -12.07 13.23 9.62
CA SER A 54 -13.44 13.24 10.14
C SER A 54 -13.54 12.77 11.59
N SER A 55 -12.58 11.96 12.06
CA SER A 55 -12.59 11.45 13.43
C SER A 55 -12.37 12.53 14.50
N SER A 56 -11.79 13.68 14.15
CA SER A 56 -11.57 14.79 15.10
C SER A 56 -12.71 15.82 15.13
N ARG A 57 -13.81 15.61 14.40
CA ARG A 57 -14.92 16.57 14.29
C ARG A 57 -16.22 16.08 14.91
N SER A 58 -16.19 15.04 15.74
CA SER A 58 -17.29 14.85 16.68
C SER A 58 -17.13 15.89 17.79
N ASN A 59 -17.83 17.01 17.64
CA ASN A 59 -18.21 17.91 18.74
C ASN A 59 -19.17 17.21 19.74
N LEU A 60 -19.17 15.88 19.76
CA LEU A 60 -19.89 15.08 20.73
C LEU A 60 -18.91 14.85 21.86
N THR A 61 -19.14 15.55 22.97
CA THR A 61 -18.56 15.21 24.25
C THR A 61 -19.03 13.80 24.58
N TYR A 62 -18.24 12.79 24.21
CA TYR A 62 -18.51 11.44 24.66
C TYR A 62 -18.22 11.41 26.15
N PRO A 63 -19.14 10.88 26.98
CA PRO A 63 -18.84 10.64 28.37
C PRO A 63 -17.60 9.75 28.44
N THR A 64 -16.71 10.07 29.37
CA THR A 64 -15.52 9.26 29.59
C THR A 64 -15.94 7.84 29.98
N THR A 65 -15.08 6.86 29.70
CA THR A 65 -15.33 5.46 30.09
C THR A 65 -15.65 5.33 31.57
N GLU A 66 -15.06 6.19 32.40
CA GLU A 66 -15.31 6.25 33.84
C GLU A 66 -16.72 6.79 34.17
N GLU A 67 -17.20 7.83 33.48
CA GLU A 67 -18.57 8.34 33.65
C GLU A 67 -19.63 7.33 33.23
N MET A 68 -19.38 6.58 32.15
CA MET A 68 -20.27 5.50 31.73
C MET A 68 -20.35 4.38 32.78
N GLN A 69 -19.24 4.01 33.40
CA GLN A 69 -19.20 3.00 34.46
C GLN A 69 -19.90 3.44 35.75
N ARG A 70 -19.85 4.75 36.07
CA ARG A 70 -20.57 5.31 37.23
C ARG A 70 -22.08 5.26 36.99
N GLN A 71 -22.56 5.72 35.83
CA GLN A 71 -23.98 5.68 35.49
C GLN A 71 -24.58 4.27 35.49
N ASP A 72 -23.80 3.26 35.11
CA ASP A 72 -24.25 1.86 35.10
C ASP A 72 -24.30 1.26 36.52
N ARG A 73 -23.48 1.78 37.46
CA ARG A 73 -23.52 1.40 38.87
C ARG A 73 -24.66 2.05 39.66
N ASP A 74 -25.15 3.19 39.18
CA ASP A 74 -26.27 3.93 39.79
C ASP A 74 -27.65 3.42 39.31
N ARG A 75 -27.70 2.39 38.47
CA ARG A 75 -28.91 1.67 38.01
C ARG A 75 -29.13 0.37 38.78
#